data_AF-A0A3Q4GX30-F1
#
_entry.id   AF-A0A3Q4GX30-F1
#
_cell.length_a   1.000
_cell.length_b   1.000
_cell.length_c   1.000
_cell.angle_alpha   90.00
_cell.angle_beta   90.00
_cell.angle_gamma   90.00
#
_symmetry.space_group_name_H-M   'P 1'
#
loop_
_entity.id
_entity.type
_entity.pdbx_description
1 polymer ?
#
loop_
_entity_poly.entity_id
_entity_poly.type
_entity_poly.pdbx_seq_one_letter_code
_entity_poly.pdbx_strand_id
1 'polypeptide(L)'
;MGGYCGYLATMAGLAAGADAAYIFEEKFDIKDLETNVQHMVEKMKTTVKRGLILRNESCNSNYTTDFIFNLYSEEGKGVFDCRKNVLGHMQQGGTPTPFDRNFGTKMGAKAVLWLTDKLKECYRHGRIFANTADSACVLGMRKRALTFQPLAELKEDTDFERRIPKTQWWLKIRPIMKILAKYDIKLDTSEHADMEHVIKKKPWPTRSPLF
;
A
#
# COMPACT_ATOMS: atom_id res chain seq x y z
N MET A 1 0.60 12.59 5.22
CA MET A 1 -0.58 11.77 5.55
C MET A 1 -0.20 10.32 5.69
N GLY A 2 -1.11 9.53 6.23
CA GLY A 2 -0.98 8.09 6.41
C GLY A 2 -0.76 7.66 7.86
N GLY A 3 -0.61 8.58 8.82
CA GLY A 3 -0.25 8.27 10.21
C GLY A 3 0.96 7.35 10.25
N TYR A 4 0.87 6.29 11.06
CA TYR A 4 1.87 5.20 11.13
C TYR A 4 1.78 4.18 9.99
N CYS A 5 0.89 4.37 9.01
CA CYS A 5 0.71 3.50 7.85
C CYS A 5 1.45 4.06 6.62
N GLY A 6 2.51 3.36 6.23
CA GLY A 6 3.35 3.64 5.07
C GLY A 6 2.76 3.22 3.72
N TYR A 7 1.53 2.69 3.68
CA TYR A 7 0.88 2.22 2.45
C TYR A 7 0.88 3.28 1.35
N LEU A 8 0.42 4.50 1.68
CA LEU A 8 0.33 5.59 0.70
C LEU A 8 1.70 5.97 0.14
N ALA A 9 2.71 6.13 0.99
CA ALA A 9 4.07 6.47 0.57
C ALA A 9 4.71 5.35 -0.26
N THR A 10 4.47 4.09 0.10
CA THR A 10 4.99 2.92 -0.63
C THR A 10 4.35 2.80 -2.01
N MET A 11 3.02 2.85 -2.10
CA MET A 11 2.31 2.74 -3.38
C MET A 11 2.57 3.94 -4.29
N ALA A 12 2.59 5.16 -3.74
CA ALA A 12 2.95 6.35 -4.49
C ALA A 12 4.39 6.28 -5.00
N GLY A 13 5.32 5.76 -4.19
CA GLY A 13 6.72 5.59 -4.59
C GLY A 13 6.89 4.60 -5.72
N LEU A 14 6.20 3.46 -5.64
CA LEU A 14 6.19 2.47 -6.71
C LEU A 14 5.61 3.03 -8.01
N ALA A 15 4.49 3.76 -7.93
CA ALA A 15 3.82 4.34 -9.10
C ALA A 15 4.62 5.49 -9.74
N ALA A 16 5.28 6.31 -8.93
CA ALA A 16 6.04 7.47 -9.40
C ALA A 16 7.51 7.16 -9.73
N GLY A 17 8.00 5.95 -9.42
CA GLY A 17 9.41 5.60 -9.55
C GLY A 17 10.29 6.39 -8.59
N ALA A 18 9.84 6.58 -7.35
CA ALA A 18 10.59 7.30 -6.32
C ALA A 18 11.89 6.56 -5.97
N ASP A 19 12.96 7.33 -5.74
CA ASP A 19 14.28 6.83 -5.36
C ASP A 19 14.31 6.33 -3.93
N ALA A 20 13.53 6.92 -3.02
CA ALA A 20 13.35 6.37 -1.69
C ALA A 20 11.95 6.68 -1.15
N ALA A 21 11.47 5.83 -0.27
CA ALA A 21 10.20 6.02 0.44
C ALA A 21 10.37 5.65 1.92
N TYR A 22 10.42 6.66 2.79
CA TYR A 22 10.54 6.49 4.23
C TYR A 22 9.18 6.27 4.89
N ILE A 23 9.04 5.17 5.61
CA ILE A 23 7.80 4.73 6.26
C ILE A 23 8.04 4.38 7.72
N PHE A 24 6.98 4.18 8.50
CA PHE A 24 7.12 3.87 9.92
C PHE A 24 7.48 2.39 10.16
N GLU A 25 6.97 1.52 9.30
CA GLU A 25 7.09 0.06 9.40
C GLU A 25 8.50 -0.44 9.08
N GLU A 26 9.24 0.28 8.25
CA GLU A 26 10.64 0.01 7.93
C GLU A 26 11.50 1.01 8.69
N LYS A 27 12.18 0.55 9.75
CA LYS A 27 13.09 1.41 10.50
C LYS A 27 14.31 1.72 9.66
N PHE A 28 14.76 2.96 9.77
CA PHE A 28 15.94 3.47 9.08
C PHE A 28 16.73 4.36 10.05
N ASP A 29 18.04 4.37 9.87
CA ASP A 29 18.97 5.19 10.63
C ASP A 29 19.66 6.25 9.75
N ILE A 30 20.64 6.95 10.31
CA ILE A 30 21.38 7.98 9.57
C ILE A 30 22.24 7.40 8.44
N LYS A 31 22.74 6.16 8.59
CA LYS A 31 23.56 5.49 7.58
C LYS A 31 22.70 5.08 6.38
N ASP A 32 21.47 4.66 6.63
CA ASP A 32 20.51 4.41 5.56
C ASP A 32 20.22 5.70 4.77
N LEU A 33 20.03 6.82 5.45
CA LEU A 33 19.82 8.11 4.80
C LEU A 33 21.05 8.52 3.97
N GLU A 34 22.24 8.43 4.52
CA GLU A 34 23.51 8.71 3.82
C GLU A 34 23.66 7.84 2.57
N THR A 35 23.38 6.54 2.68
CA THR A 35 23.42 5.60 1.55
C THR A 35 22.45 6.01 0.44
N ASN A 36 21.23 6.44 0.80
CA ASN A 36 20.24 6.91 -0.17
C ASN A 36 20.66 8.24 -0.83
N VAL A 37 21.36 9.13 -0.11
CA VAL A 37 21.92 10.36 -0.69
C VAL A 37 23.04 10.02 -1.68
N GLN A 38 23.98 9.16 -1.29
CA GLN A 38 25.07 8.72 -2.16
C GLN A 38 24.53 8.06 -3.44
N HIS A 39 23.52 7.20 -3.31
CA HIS A 39 22.81 6.61 -4.45
C HIS A 39 22.22 7.69 -5.38
N MET A 40 21.58 8.71 -4.82
CA MET A 40 21.05 9.83 -5.59
C MET A 40 22.16 10.61 -6.32
N VAL A 41 23.28 10.89 -5.64
CA VAL A 41 24.44 11.57 -6.23
C VAL A 41 24.99 10.79 -7.43
N GLU A 42 25.19 9.48 -7.28
CA GLU A 42 25.65 8.61 -8.37
C GLU A 42 24.65 8.58 -9.53
N LYS A 43 23.35 8.51 -9.22
CA LYS A 43 22.30 8.53 -10.24
C LYS A 43 22.31 9.84 -11.04
N MET A 44 22.50 10.99 -10.39
CA MET A 44 22.53 12.31 -11.03
C MET A 44 23.75 12.55 -11.93
N LYS A 45 24.86 11.83 -11.71
CA LYS A 45 26.03 11.84 -12.61
C LYS A 45 25.76 11.16 -13.96
N THR A 46 24.69 10.37 -14.06
CA THR A 46 24.29 9.69 -15.29
C THR A 46 23.35 10.55 -16.15
N THR A 47 22.44 9.94 -16.91
CA THR A 47 21.43 10.63 -17.71
C THR A 47 20.24 11.12 -16.89
N VAL A 48 20.10 10.68 -15.65
CA VAL A 48 18.99 11.08 -14.76
C VAL A 48 19.18 12.51 -14.29
N LYS A 49 18.10 13.31 -14.36
CA LYS A 49 18.11 14.74 -14.00
C LYS A 49 17.21 15.09 -12.82
N ARG A 50 16.42 14.14 -12.32
CA ARG A 50 15.44 14.36 -11.26
C ARG A 50 15.41 13.15 -10.33
N GLY A 51 15.32 13.44 -9.05
CA GLY A 51 15.10 12.47 -7.99
C GLY A 51 13.80 12.77 -7.26
N LEU A 52 13.16 11.74 -6.72
CA LEU A 52 11.96 11.87 -5.90
C LEU A 52 12.09 11.04 -4.63
N ILE A 53 11.99 11.72 -3.49
CA ILE A 53 11.94 11.09 -2.17
C ILE A 53 10.55 11.26 -1.59
N LEU A 54 9.95 10.17 -1.10
CA LEU A 54 8.68 10.21 -0.39
C LEU A 54 8.90 9.94 1.10
N ARG A 55 8.17 10.67 1.94
CA ARG A 55 8.21 10.50 3.38
C ARG A 55 6.80 10.45 3.95
N ASN A 56 6.46 9.33 4.60
CA ASN A 56 5.26 9.24 5.42
C ASN A 56 5.38 10.17 6.63
N GLU A 57 4.25 10.70 7.11
CA GLU A 57 4.25 11.78 8.11
C GLU A 57 4.72 11.35 9.50
N SER A 58 4.52 10.10 9.88
CA SER A 58 4.89 9.55 11.19
C SER A 58 5.98 8.48 11.07
N CYS A 59 6.81 8.53 10.02
CA CYS A 59 7.87 7.54 9.81
C CYS A 59 8.89 7.56 10.96
N ASN A 60 9.24 8.76 11.42
CA ASN A 60 10.16 9.02 12.53
C ASN A 60 9.89 10.43 13.09
N SER A 61 10.01 10.61 14.41
CA SER A 61 9.79 11.89 15.09
C SER A 61 10.95 12.89 14.89
N ASN A 62 12.19 12.38 14.81
CA ASN A 62 13.41 13.17 14.75
C ASN A 62 13.84 13.42 13.30
N TYR A 63 13.67 12.44 12.42
CA TYR A 63 13.92 12.58 10.98
C TYR A 63 12.72 13.23 10.29
N THR A 64 12.54 14.52 10.58
CA THR A 64 11.49 15.36 10.00
C THR A 64 11.74 15.61 8.52
N THR A 65 10.72 16.11 7.81
CA THR A 65 10.87 16.55 6.42
C THR A 65 11.96 17.62 6.29
N ASP A 66 12.09 18.50 7.28
CA ASP A 66 13.10 19.56 7.30
C ASP A 66 14.51 18.99 7.51
N PHE A 67 14.65 18.03 8.42
CA PHE A 67 15.91 17.33 8.63
C PHE A 67 16.37 16.62 7.36
N ILE A 68 15.51 15.82 6.73
CA ILE A 68 15.83 15.09 5.50
C ILE A 68 16.16 16.07 4.37
N PHE A 69 15.42 17.16 4.24
CA PHE A 69 15.71 18.20 3.26
C PHE A 69 17.09 18.83 3.46
N ASN A 70 17.43 19.22 4.69
CA ASN A 70 18.73 19.81 5.00
C ASN A 70 19.86 18.81 4.76
N LEU A 71 19.68 17.55 5.18
CA LEU A 71 20.65 16.48 4.96
C LEU A 71 20.94 16.28 3.47
N TYR A 72 19.90 16.10 2.65
CA TYR A 72 20.07 15.91 1.21
C TYR A 72 20.65 17.16 0.52
N SER A 73 20.33 18.37 0.99
CA SER A 73 20.89 19.61 0.44
C SER A 73 22.39 19.72 0.70
N GLU A 74 22.83 19.40 1.93
CA GLU A 74 24.22 19.50 2.34
C GLU A 74 25.05 18.36 1.73
N GLU A 75 24.62 17.11 1.91
CA GLU A 75 25.35 15.93 1.43
C GLU A 75 25.28 15.76 -0.09
N GLY A 76 24.35 16.44 -0.76
CA GLY A 76 24.31 16.57 -2.21
C GLY A 76 25.51 17.32 -2.79
N LYS A 77 26.25 18.11 -1.98
CA LYS A 77 27.52 18.79 -2.34
C LYS A 77 27.48 19.51 -3.69
N GLY A 78 26.36 20.15 -4.00
CA GLY A 78 26.14 20.90 -5.23
C GLY A 78 25.92 20.06 -6.51
N VAL A 79 25.83 18.73 -6.40
CA VAL A 79 25.49 17.84 -7.53
C VAL A 79 24.02 18.01 -7.92
N PHE A 80 23.14 18.29 -6.95
CA PHE A 80 21.74 18.59 -7.17
C PHE A 80 21.21 19.59 -6.13
N ASP A 81 20.17 20.31 -6.52
CA ASP A 81 19.38 21.13 -5.59
C ASP A 81 18.19 20.34 -5.04
N CYS A 82 17.85 20.59 -3.78
CA CYS A 82 16.69 20.00 -3.14
C CYS A 82 15.53 20.98 -3.05
N ARG A 83 14.31 20.42 -3.05
CA ARG A 83 13.08 21.13 -2.67
C ARG A 83 12.23 20.20 -1.82
N LYS A 84 11.64 20.74 -0.76
CA LYS A 84 10.64 20.03 0.05
C LYS A 84 9.24 20.49 -0.31
N ASN A 85 8.29 19.57 -0.29
CA ASN A 85 6.87 19.87 -0.46
C ASN A 85 6.05 19.02 0.52
N VAL A 86 5.23 19.67 1.34
CA VAL A 86 4.25 19.00 2.21
C VAL A 86 2.87 19.24 1.63
N LEU A 87 2.35 18.23 0.93
CA LEU A 87 1.06 18.32 0.22
C LEU A 87 -0.13 18.64 1.14
N GLY A 88 -0.04 18.30 2.42
CA GLY A 88 -1.10 18.51 3.40
C GLY A 88 -2.41 17.85 2.97
N HIS A 89 -3.52 18.57 3.15
CA HIS A 89 -4.88 18.09 2.89
C HIS A 89 -5.20 17.85 1.42
N MET A 90 -4.37 18.35 0.48
CA MET A 90 -4.55 18.08 -0.95
C MET A 90 -4.49 16.57 -1.28
N GLN A 91 -3.86 15.78 -0.42
CA GLN A 91 -3.84 14.31 -0.50
C GLN A 91 -5.22 13.65 -0.30
N GLN A 92 -6.20 14.35 0.29
CA GLN A 92 -7.59 13.86 0.35
C GLN A 92 -8.27 13.89 -1.04
N GLY A 93 -7.65 14.58 -2.00
CA GLY A 93 -8.19 14.80 -3.33
C GLY A 93 -9.23 15.92 -3.36
N GLY A 94 -9.92 16.03 -4.48
CA GLY A 94 -11.09 16.88 -4.65
C GLY A 94 -12.28 16.01 -5.00
N THR A 95 -12.57 15.88 -6.30
CA THR A 95 -13.61 14.97 -6.76
C THR A 95 -13.11 13.52 -6.75
N PRO A 96 -13.86 12.56 -6.16
CA PRO A 96 -13.42 11.17 -6.07
C PRO A 96 -13.20 10.54 -7.45
N THR A 97 -12.26 9.61 -7.54
CA THR A 97 -11.92 8.92 -8.79
C THR A 97 -13.08 8.03 -9.26
N PRO A 98 -13.16 7.66 -10.56
CA PRO A 98 -14.15 6.68 -11.02
C PRO A 98 -14.08 5.34 -10.29
N PHE A 99 -12.87 4.92 -9.89
CA PHE A 99 -12.66 3.72 -9.09
C PHE A 99 -13.32 3.85 -7.72
N ASP A 100 -13.04 4.93 -6.97
CA ASP A 100 -13.61 5.15 -5.65
C ASP A 100 -15.13 5.28 -5.69
N ARG A 101 -15.69 5.95 -6.70
CA ARG A 101 -17.14 6.06 -6.88
C ARG A 101 -17.79 4.70 -7.11
N ASN A 102 -17.25 3.91 -8.04
CA ASN A 102 -17.80 2.59 -8.36
C ASN A 102 -17.65 1.63 -7.16
N PHE A 103 -16.48 1.65 -6.51
CA PHE A 103 -16.21 0.83 -5.35
C PHE A 103 -17.10 1.20 -4.16
N GLY A 104 -17.29 2.50 -3.90
CA GLY A 104 -18.22 3.00 -2.88
C GLY A 104 -19.65 2.50 -3.10
N THR A 105 -20.18 2.59 -4.33
CA THR A 105 -21.50 2.06 -4.67
C THR A 105 -21.58 0.54 -4.46
N LYS A 106 -20.56 -0.22 -4.86
CA LYS A 106 -20.50 -1.68 -4.64
C LYS A 106 -20.48 -2.05 -3.16
N MET A 107 -19.66 -1.36 -2.36
CA MET A 107 -19.58 -1.57 -0.92
C MET A 107 -20.91 -1.24 -0.24
N GLY A 108 -21.53 -0.12 -0.61
CA GLY A 108 -22.83 0.29 -0.07
C GLY A 108 -23.95 -0.71 -0.39
N ALA A 109 -24.07 -1.15 -1.65
CA ALA A 109 -25.04 -2.16 -2.04
C ALA A 109 -24.83 -3.48 -1.29
N LYS A 110 -23.57 -3.94 -1.17
CA LYS A 110 -23.23 -5.17 -0.45
C LYS A 110 -23.55 -5.09 1.05
N ALA A 111 -23.30 -3.93 1.66
CA ALA A 111 -23.62 -3.68 3.07
C ALA A 111 -25.13 -3.71 3.34
N VAL A 112 -25.94 -3.08 2.47
CA VAL A 112 -27.41 -3.08 2.61
C VAL A 112 -28.00 -4.49 2.44
N LEU A 113 -27.49 -5.26 1.46
CA LEU A 113 -27.90 -6.65 1.26
C LEU A 113 -27.60 -7.49 2.50
N TRP A 114 -26.36 -7.42 3.00
CA TRP A 114 -25.96 -8.14 4.21
C TRP A 114 -26.79 -7.74 5.43
N LEU A 115 -27.07 -6.44 5.61
CA LEU A 115 -27.89 -5.95 6.71
C LEU A 115 -29.32 -6.50 6.63
N THR A 116 -29.91 -6.52 5.43
CA THR A 116 -31.27 -7.04 5.18
C THR A 116 -31.35 -8.53 5.51
N ASP A 117 -30.36 -9.31 5.09
CA ASP A 117 -30.29 -10.74 5.38
C ASP A 117 -30.11 -10.99 6.87
N LYS A 118 -29.20 -10.24 7.52
CA LYS A 118 -28.97 -10.34 8.97
C LYS A 118 -30.19 -9.96 9.80
N LEU A 119 -30.95 -8.94 9.40
CA LEU A 119 -32.20 -8.58 10.08
C LEU A 119 -33.22 -9.72 10.03
N LYS A 120 -33.36 -10.41 8.90
CA LYS A 120 -34.25 -11.58 8.78
C LYS A 120 -33.77 -12.75 9.63
N GLU A 121 -32.47 -13.00 9.69
CA GLU A 121 -31.88 -14.08 10.50
C GLU A 121 -32.03 -13.83 12.00
N CYS A 122 -31.82 -12.59 12.43
CA CYS A 122 -31.84 -12.17 13.83
C CYS A 122 -33.26 -11.95 14.36
N TYR A 123 -34.24 -11.67 13.50
CA TYR A 123 -35.62 -11.44 13.93
C TYR A 123 -36.40 -12.75 14.11
N ARG A 124 -36.81 -13.05 15.34
CA ARG A 124 -37.61 -14.23 15.68
C ARG A 124 -38.69 -13.88 16.70
N HIS A 125 -39.94 -14.25 16.42
CA HIS A 125 -41.07 -14.09 17.34
C HIS A 125 -41.22 -12.68 17.96
N GLY A 126 -41.07 -11.62 17.14
CA GLY A 126 -41.22 -10.24 17.63
C GLY A 126 -40.02 -9.70 18.41
N ARG A 127 -38.90 -10.43 18.45
CA ARG A 127 -37.67 -10.06 19.15
C ARG A 127 -36.46 -10.16 18.22
N ILE A 128 -35.42 -9.38 18.52
CA ILE A 128 -34.16 -9.36 17.78
C ILE A 128 -33.09 -10.09 18.60
N PHE A 129 -32.42 -11.06 17.98
CA PHE A 129 -31.35 -11.86 18.55
C PHE A 129 -30.07 -11.69 17.71
N ALA A 130 -29.29 -10.67 18.03
CA ALA A 130 -28.00 -10.36 17.38
C ALA A 130 -26.83 -10.68 18.32
N ASN A 131 -26.72 -11.94 18.73
CA ASN A 131 -25.75 -12.41 19.73
C ASN A 131 -24.58 -13.21 19.12
N THR A 132 -24.59 -13.43 17.82
CA THR A 132 -23.50 -14.09 17.09
C THR A 132 -22.40 -13.09 16.72
N ALA A 133 -21.15 -13.55 16.63
CA ALA A 133 -20.02 -12.69 16.28
C ALA A 133 -20.18 -12.05 14.89
N ASP A 134 -20.87 -12.73 13.98
CA ASP A 134 -21.15 -12.27 12.62
C ASP A 134 -22.33 -11.29 12.52
N SER A 135 -22.88 -10.84 13.65
CA SER A 135 -23.86 -9.74 13.70
C SER A 135 -23.21 -8.34 13.67
N ALA A 136 -21.91 -8.26 13.99
CA ALA A 136 -21.12 -7.03 13.98
C ALA A 136 -19.82 -7.23 13.21
N CYS A 137 -19.82 -6.83 11.94
CA CYS A 137 -18.73 -7.07 11.00
C CYS A 137 -18.22 -5.79 10.34
N VAL A 138 -16.95 -5.83 9.90
CA VAL A 138 -16.38 -4.86 8.98
C VAL A 138 -16.45 -5.43 7.56
N LEU A 139 -17.02 -4.68 6.64
CA LEU A 139 -16.95 -4.98 5.21
C LEU A 139 -15.58 -4.54 4.67
N GLY A 140 -14.77 -5.49 4.24
CA GLY A 140 -13.47 -5.25 3.65
C GLY A 140 -13.31 -5.92 2.30
N MET A 141 -12.17 -5.66 1.64
CA MET A 141 -11.77 -6.35 0.42
C MET A 141 -10.53 -7.20 0.69
N ARG A 142 -10.63 -8.50 0.42
CA ARG A 142 -9.50 -9.42 0.46
C ARG A 142 -9.24 -9.95 -0.95
N LYS A 143 -8.09 -9.59 -1.52
CA LYS A 143 -7.74 -9.85 -2.92
C LYS A 143 -8.80 -9.26 -3.87
N ARG A 144 -9.68 -10.10 -4.43
CA ARG A 144 -10.74 -9.71 -5.38
C ARG A 144 -12.16 -9.85 -4.80
N ALA A 145 -12.29 -10.28 -3.55
CA ALA A 145 -13.58 -10.55 -2.92
C ALA A 145 -13.91 -9.51 -1.83
N LEU A 146 -15.18 -9.12 -1.77
CA LEU A 146 -15.74 -8.35 -0.65
C LEU A 146 -16.18 -9.32 0.44
N THR A 147 -15.66 -9.15 1.64
CA THR A 147 -15.83 -10.08 2.77
C THR A 147 -16.26 -9.31 4.01
N PHE A 148 -17.21 -9.88 4.76
CA PHE A 148 -17.58 -9.41 6.09
C PHE A 148 -16.73 -10.15 7.11
N GLN A 149 -15.96 -9.42 7.92
CA GLN A 149 -15.11 -9.97 8.96
C GLN A 149 -15.67 -9.55 10.33
N PRO A 150 -15.95 -10.49 11.25
CA PRO A 150 -16.38 -10.18 12.60
C PRO A 150 -15.40 -9.24 13.32
N LEU A 151 -15.92 -8.23 14.00
CA LEU A 151 -15.08 -7.23 14.69
C LEU A 151 -14.26 -7.85 15.81
N ALA A 152 -14.81 -8.85 16.51
CA ALA A 152 -14.13 -9.59 17.57
C ALA A 152 -12.84 -10.26 17.08
N GLU A 153 -12.85 -10.81 15.87
CA GLU A 153 -11.67 -11.42 15.24
C GLU A 153 -10.69 -10.36 14.76
N LEU A 154 -11.19 -9.26 14.17
CA LEU A 154 -10.35 -8.18 13.63
C LEU A 154 -9.54 -7.47 14.72
N LYS A 155 -10.03 -7.47 15.97
CA LYS A 155 -9.33 -6.91 17.13
C LYS A 155 -7.95 -7.54 17.31
N GLU A 156 -7.82 -8.84 17.10
CA GLU A 156 -6.56 -9.57 17.27
C GLU A 156 -5.52 -9.18 16.21
N ASP A 157 -5.95 -8.70 15.05
CA ASP A 157 -5.08 -8.27 13.95
C ASP A 157 -4.84 -6.75 13.93
N THR A 158 -5.34 -6.01 14.91
CA THR A 158 -5.28 -4.54 14.95
C THR A 158 -4.34 -4.03 16.04
N ASP A 159 -3.41 -3.15 15.68
CA ASP A 159 -2.67 -2.31 16.63
C ASP A 159 -3.49 -1.03 16.86
N PHE A 160 -4.16 -0.96 18.02
CA PHE A 160 -5.04 0.16 18.37
C PHE A 160 -4.28 1.42 18.78
N GLU A 161 -3.07 1.29 19.32
CA GLU A 161 -2.26 2.44 19.74
C GLU A 161 -1.82 3.23 18.51
N ARG A 162 -1.33 2.51 17.50
CA ARG A 162 -0.83 3.11 16.25
C ARG A 162 -1.89 3.21 15.16
N ARG A 163 -3.06 2.60 15.39
CA ARG A 163 -4.22 2.58 14.48
C ARG A 163 -3.88 1.98 13.10
N ILE A 164 -3.16 0.86 13.09
CA ILE A 164 -2.74 0.14 11.88
C ILE A 164 -3.00 -1.37 12.03
N PRO A 165 -3.13 -2.14 10.93
CA PRO A 165 -3.12 -3.60 11.03
C PRO A 165 -1.75 -4.09 11.49
N LYS A 166 -1.68 -5.21 12.20
CA LYS A 166 -0.41 -5.85 12.63
C LYS A 166 0.40 -6.39 11.45
N THR A 167 -0.27 -6.82 10.38
CA THR A 167 0.37 -7.34 9.17
C THR A 167 0.18 -6.37 8.01
N GLN A 168 1.29 -5.90 7.40
CA GLN A 168 1.27 -4.97 6.28
C GLN A 168 1.69 -5.67 4.98
N TRP A 169 0.72 -5.99 4.13
CA TRP A 169 0.97 -6.76 2.91
C TRP A 169 1.85 -6.03 1.88
N TRP A 170 1.85 -4.69 1.89
CA TRP A 170 2.63 -3.87 0.95
C TRP A 170 4.13 -3.86 1.27
N LEU A 171 4.58 -4.41 2.40
CA LEU A 171 6.02 -4.54 2.64
C LEU A 171 6.67 -5.50 1.64
N LYS A 172 5.92 -6.50 1.15
CA LYS A 172 6.40 -7.47 0.16
C LYS A 172 6.77 -6.85 -1.20
N ILE A 173 6.22 -5.68 -1.53
CA ILE A 173 6.53 -4.98 -2.79
C ILE A 173 7.71 -4.00 -2.66
N ARG A 174 8.19 -3.73 -1.43
CA ARG A 174 9.28 -2.77 -1.21
C ARG A 174 10.62 -3.18 -1.83
N PRO A 175 11.02 -4.47 -1.83
CA PRO A 175 12.23 -4.88 -2.56
C PRO A 175 12.16 -4.51 -4.04
N ILE A 176 10.98 -4.63 -4.67
CA ILE A 176 10.78 -4.26 -6.08
C ILE A 176 11.05 -2.77 -6.29
N MET A 177 10.62 -1.91 -5.36
CA MET A 177 10.93 -0.47 -5.46
C MET A 177 12.44 -0.21 -5.46
N LYS A 178 13.22 -0.90 -4.61
CA LYS A 178 14.68 -0.77 -4.58
C LYS A 178 15.34 -1.28 -5.86
N ILE A 179 14.86 -2.39 -6.43
CA ILE A 179 15.31 -2.92 -7.73
C ILE A 179 15.07 -1.89 -8.84
N LEU A 180 13.84 -1.36 -8.93
CA LEU A 180 13.46 -0.40 -9.97
C LEU A 180 14.22 0.93 -9.83
N ALA A 181 14.55 1.32 -8.59
CA ALA A 181 15.39 2.48 -8.30
C ALA A 181 16.90 2.22 -8.49
N LYS A 182 17.30 1.00 -8.89
CA LYS A 182 18.68 0.55 -9.14
C LYS A 182 19.62 0.61 -7.93
N TYR A 183 19.11 0.39 -6.72
CA TYR A 183 20.00 0.22 -5.57
C TYR A 183 20.83 -1.04 -5.72
N ASP A 184 22.08 -0.99 -5.25
CA ASP A 184 22.89 -2.19 -5.09
C ASP A 184 22.39 -2.94 -3.85
N ILE A 185 21.57 -3.97 -4.08
CA ILE A 185 20.98 -4.79 -3.03
C ILE A 185 21.38 -6.25 -3.23
N LYS A 186 21.91 -6.86 -2.17
CA LYS A 186 22.07 -8.31 -2.08
C LYS A 186 20.69 -8.93 -1.84
N LEU A 187 19.98 -9.25 -2.92
CA LEU A 187 18.81 -10.12 -2.83
C LEU A 187 19.27 -11.56 -2.69
N ASP A 188 18.76 -12.23 -1.66
CA ASP A 188 18.77 -13.69 -1.62
C ASP A 188 17.76 -14.19 -2.66
N THR A 189 18.25 -14.64 -3.81
CA THR A 189 17.45 -15.19 -4.91
C THR A 189 17.22 -16.70 -4.77
N SER A 190 17.41 -17.28 -3.57
CA SER A 190 17.31 -18.73 -3.34
C SER A 190 15.89 -19.31 -3.42
N GLU A 191 14.85 -18.49 -3.53
CA GLU A 191 13.51 -18.99 -3.88
C GLU A 191 13.43 -19.27 -5.38
N HIS A 192 13.62 -20.53 -5.75
CA HIS A 192 13.24 -21.07 -7.05
C HIS A 192 11.72 -20.96 -7.23
N ALA A 193 11.25 -19.89 -7.86
CA ALA A 193 9.91 -19.85 -8.42
C ALA A 193 9.90 -20.74 -9.67
N ASP A 194 9.22 -21.89 -9.59
CA ASP A 194 8.87 -22.66 -10.78
C ASP A 194 8.00 -21.79 -11.69
N MET A 195 8.62 -21.15 -12.68
CA MET A 195 7.91 -20.39 -13.70
C MET A 195 7.21 -21.37 -14.63
N GLU A 196 5.98 -21.76 -14.30
CA GLU A 196 5.11 -22.40 -15.29
C GLU A 196 4.81 -21.39 -16.41
N HIS A 197 5.34 -21.65 -17.61
CA HIS A 197 4.99 -20.90 -18.80
C HIS A 197 3.48 -21.00 -19.04
N VAL A 198 2.76 -19.88 -18.91
CA VAL A 198 1.36 -19.75 -19.32
C VAL A 198 1.27 -19.66 -20.84
N ILE A 199 1.64 -20.74 -21.54
CA ILE A 199 1.33 -20.94 -22.95
C ILE A 199 0.78 -22.37 -23.11
N LYS A 200 -0.37 -22.63 -22.48
CA LYS A 200 -1.29 -23.64 -23.01
C LYS A 200 -2.25 -22.92 -23.95
N LYS A 201 -1.90 -22.86 -25.24
CA LYS A 201 -2.90 -22.66 -26.30
C LYS A 201 -3.96 -23.75 -26.11
N LYS A 202 -5.13 -23.39 -25.58
CA LYS A 202 -6.31 -24.26 -25.71
C LYS A 202 -6.62 -24.36 -27.20
N PRO A 203 -6.65 -25.56 -27.80
CA PRO A 203 -7.21 -25.72 -29.13
C PRO A 203 -8.68 -25.32 -29.08
N TRP A 204 -9.13 -24.50 -30.03
CA TRP A 204 -10.54 -24.22 -30.23
C TRP A 204 -11.27 -25.54 -30.52
N PRO A 205 -12.46 -25.80 -29.94
CA PRO A 205 -13.21 -26.99 -30.29
C PRO A 205 -13.62 -26.90 -31.76
N THR A 206 -13.13 -27.85 -32.55
CA THR A 206 -13.59 -28.10 -33.92
C THR A 206 -15.07 -28.39 -33.89
N ARG A 207 -15.89 -27.52 -34.51
CA ARG A 207 -17.29 -27.82 -34.81
C ARG A 207 -17.31 -29.04 -35.73
N SER A 208 -17.83 -30.16 -35.24
CA SER A 208 -18.21 -31.29 -36.08
C SER A 208 -19.49 -30.95 -36.85
N PRO A 209 -19.56 -31.21 -38.17
CA PRO A 209 -20.78 -31.04 -38.94
C PRO A 209 -21.65 -32.30 -38.77
N LEU A 210 -22.87 -32.14 -38.26
CA LEU A 210 -23.89 -33.18 -38.37
C LEU A 210 -25.23 -32.51 -38.69
N PHE A 211 -25.69 -32.83 -39.89
CA PHE A 211 -27.05 -32.88 -40.45
C PHE A 211 -28.14 -32.02 -39.82
#